data_AF-A0A069D004-F1
#
_entry.id   AF-A0A069D004-F1
#
_cell.length_a   1.000
_cell.length_b   1.000
_cell.length_c   1.000
_cell.angle_alpha   90.00
_cell.angle_beta   90.00
_cell.angle_gamma   90.00
#
_symmetry.space_group_name_H-M   'P 1'
#
loop_
_entity.id
_entity.type
_entity.pdbx_description
1 polymer ?
#
loop_
_entity_poly.entity_id
_entity_poly.type
_entity_poly.pdbx_seq_one_letter_code
_entity_poly.pdbx_strand_id
1 'polypeptide(L)' 'MPVIDVFVSKGIPIGTALAFMMAVVGLSLPEATLLKKVMTWRLIGIFFGVITLFIIISGYLFNAIL' A
#
# COMPACT_ATOMS: atom_id res chain seq x y z
N MET A 1 -6.32 -9.41 -10.88
CA MET A 1 -7.31 -8.50 -10.26
C MET A 1 -7.65 -7.42 -11.28
N PRO A 2 -8.93 -7.15 -11.56
CA PRO A 2 -9.35 -6.27 -12.67
C PRO A 2 -8.69 -4.89 -12.63
N VAL A 3 -8.39 -4.38 -11.43
CA VAL A 3 -7.75 -3.08 -11.20
C VAL A 3 -6.37 -2.93 -11.86
N ILE A 4 -5.47 -3.93 -11.77
CA ILE A 4 -4.15 -3.88 -12.42
C ILE A 4 -4.29 -3.82 -13.94
N ASP A 5 -5.19 -4.61 -14.51
CA ASP A 5 -5.40 -4.71 -15.96
C ASP A 5 -5.86 -3.37 -16.56
N VAL A 6 -6.74 -2.65 -15.85
CA VAL A 6 -7.17 -1.31 -16.28
C VAL A 6 -6.06 -0.27 -16.13
N PHE A 7 -5.20 -0.39 -15.12
CA PHE A 7 -4.06 0.52 -14.93
C PHE A 7 -2.99 0.32 -16.02
N VAL A 8 -2.67 -0.94 -16.35
CA VAL A 8 -1.73 -1.27 -17.44
C VAL A 8 -2.30 -0.85 -18.79
N SER A 9 -3.58 -1.07 -19.04
CA SER A 9 -4.26 -0.62 -20.27
C SER A 9 -4.32 0.90 -20.41
N LYS A 10 -4.16 1.66 -19.32
CA LYS A 10 -4.10 3.13 -19.32
C LYS A 10 -2.68 3.70 -19.35
N GLY A 11 -1.66 2.85 -19.52
CA GLY A 11 -0.26 3.29 -19.58
C GLY A 11 0.32 3.72 -18.24
N ILE A 12 -0.32 3.37 -17.12
CA ILE A 12 0.20 3.64 -15.79
C ILE A 12 1.26 2.58 -15.47
N PRO A 13 2.42 2.97 -14.90
CA PRO A 13 3.46 2.01 -14.56
C PRO A 13 2.93 0.92 -13.63
N ILE A 14 3.28 -0.32 -13.94
CA ILE A 14 2.85 -1.50 -13.19
C ILE A 14 3.23 -1.37 -11.71
N GLY A 15 4.39 -0.77 -11.41
CA GLY A 15 4.82 -0.48 -10.04
C GLY A 15 3.87 0.42 -9.26
N THR A 16 3.29 1.44 -9.90
CA THR A 16 2.30 2.33 -9.26
C THR A 16 0.98 1.61 -9.00
N ALA A 17 0.55 0.77 -9.94
CA ALA A 17 -0.66 -0.05 -9.78
C ALA A 17 -0.51 -1.06 -8.63
N LEU A 18 0.67 -1.68 -8.49
CA LEU A 18 0.98 -2.61 -7.39
C LEU A 18 1.07 -1.90 -6.04
N ALA A 19 1.73 -0.74 -5.97
CA ALA A 19 1.81 0.06 -4.76
C ALA A 19 0.42 0.51 -4.27
N PHE A 20 -0.47 0.88 -5.20
CA PHE A 20 -1.86 1.21 -4.89
C PHE A 20 -2.60 0.02 -4.28
N MET A 21 -2.39 -1.17 -4.84
CA MET A 21 -3.02 -2.39 -4.34
C MET A 21 -2.53 -2.76 -2.94
N MET A 22 -1.22 -2.64 -2.67
CA MET A 22 -0.65 -2.84 -1.33
C MET A 22 -1.16 -1.81 -0.31
N ALA A 23 -1.32 -0.54 -0.72
CA ALA A 23 -1.88 0.49 0.13
C ALA A 23 -3.34 0.20 0.50
N VAL A 24 -4.16 -0.18 -0.48
CA VAL A 24 -5.57 -0.54 -0.25
C VAL A 24 -5.70 -1.77 0.66
N VAL A 25 -4.77 -2.72 0.57
CA VAL A 25 -4.78 -3.96 1.36
C VAL A 25 -4.22 -3.78 2.77
N GLY A 26 -3.24 -2.88 2.99
CA GLY A 26 -2.55 -2.74 4.27
C GLY A 26 -2.90 -1.50 5.11
N LEU A 27 -3.57 -0.49 4.52
CA LEU A 27 -4.10 0.69 5.23
C LEU A 27 -5.62 0.63 5.41
N SER A 28 -6.24 -0.55 5.28
CA SER A 28 -7.68 -0.68 5.30
C SER A 28 -8.26 -0.22 6.65
N LEU A 29 -9.38 0.51 6.63
CA LEU A 29 -10.15 0.85 7.85
C LEU A 29 -10.37 -0.34 8.81
N PRO A 30 -10.75 -1.55 8.35
CA PRO A 30 -10.88 -2.71 9.24
C PRO A 30 -9.57 -3.10 9.95
N GLU A 31 -8.42 -3.01 9.28
CA GLU A 31 -7.12 -3.30 9.89
C GLU A 31 -6.78 -2.28 10.98
N ALA A 32 -7.07 -0.99 10.75
CA ALA A 32 -6.90 0.04 11.77
C ALA A 32 -7.76 -0.24 13.01
N THR A 33 -9.00 -0.72 12.82
CA THR A 33 -9.88 -1.09 13.95
C THR A 33 -9.43 -2.36 14.68
N LEU A 34 -8.87 -3.34 13.96
CA LEU A 34 -8.28 -4.56 14.52
C LEU A 34 -7.02 -4.22 15.32
N LEU A 35 -6.10 -3.45 14.75
CA LEU A 35 -4.87 -3.00 15.41
C LEU A 35 -5.17 -2.16 16.64
N LYS A 36 -6.22 -1.32 16.62
CA LYS A 36 -6.66 -0.56 17.80
C LYS A 36 -7.13 -1.45 18.95
N LYS A 37 -7.56 -2.68 18.68
CA LYS A 37 -7.98 -3.64 19.70
C LYS A 37 -6.80 -4.35 20.37
N VAL A 38 -5.66 -4.46 19.68
CA VAL A 38 -4.45 -5.18 20.14
C VAL A 38 -3.27 -4.25 20.46
N MET A 39 -3.28 -3.00 20.00
CA MET A 39 -2.13 -2.09 20.07
C MET A 39 -2.52 -0.69 20.57
N THR A 40 -1.61 -0.04 21.30
CA THR A 40 -1.74 1.36 21.74
C THR A 40 -1.69 2.32 20.55
N TRP A 41 -2.40 3.45 20.62
CA TRP A 41 -2.43 4.50 19.57
C TRP A 41 -1.04 4.90 19.01
N ARG A 42 0.00 4.88 19.85
CA ARG A 42 1.39 5.16 19.42
C ARG A 42 1.93 4.11 18.45
N LEU A 43 1.65 2.83 18.64
CA LEU A 43 2.14 1.77 17.75
C LEU A 43 1.38 1.76 16.42
N ILE A 44 0.10 2.10 16.41
CA ILE A 44 -0.69 2.19 15.16
C ILE A 44 -0.09 3.25 14.23
N GLY A 45 0.30 4.41 14.78
CA GLY A 45 0.98 5.45 14.02
C GLY A 45 2.30 4.98 13.42
N ILE A 46 3.11 4.23 14.18
CA ILE A 46 4.38 3.67 13.68
C ILE A 46 4.12 2.62 12.60
N PHE A 47 3.14 1.73 12.79
CA PHE A 47 2.77 0.70 11.82
C PHE A 47 2.35 1.29 10.48
N PHE A 48 1.41 2.24 10.50
CA PHE A 48 0.97 2.94 9.29
C PHE A 48 2.12 3.71 8.63
N GLY A 49 3.00 4.35 9.42
CA GLY A 49 4.18 5.04 8.92
C GLY A 49 5.16 4.11 8.20
N VAL A 50 5.50 2.97 8.82
CA VAL A 50 6.43 1.99 8.25
C VAL A 50 5.85 1.35 6.99
N ILE A 51 4.57 0.96 7.01
CA ILE A 51 3.92 0.38 5.82
C ILE A 51 3.86 1.38 4.68
N THR A 52 3.45 2.63 4.94
CA THR A 52 3.40 3.68 3.92
C THR A 52 4.78 3.91 3.31
N LEU A 53 5.82 3.95 4.14
CA LEU A 53 7.20 4.16 3.70
C LEU A 53 7.69 2.98 2.84
N PHE A 54 7.37 1.74 3.21
CA PHE A 54 7.67 0.56 2.41
C PHE A 54 6.93 0.53 1.08
N ILE A 55 5.65 0.95 1.05
CA ILE A 55 4.85 1.02 -0.18
C ILE A 55 5.45 2.05 -1.15
N ILE A 56 5.86 3.22 -0.65
CA ILE A 56 6.47 4.26 -1.49
C ILE A 56 7.80 3.78 -2.06
N ILE A 57 8.67 3.21 -1.22
CA ILE A 57 9.98 2.69 -1.65
C ILE A 57 9.78 1.58 -2.68
N SER A 58 8.91 0.60 -2.39
CA SER A 58 8.66 -0.51 -3.29
C SER A 58 8.01 -0.04 -4.59
N GLY A 59 7.06 0.90 -4.55
CA GLY A 59 6.45 1.49 -5.74
C GLY A 59 7.45 2.20 -6.65
N TYR A 60 8.38 2.96 -6.06
CA TYR A 60 9.49 3.58 -6.80
C TYR A 60 10.47 2.53 -7.36
N LEU A 61 10.82 1.52 -6.57
CA LEU A 61 11.72 0.45 -7.00
C LEU A 61 11.13 -0.33 -8.18
N PHE A 62 9.85 -0.69 -8.11
CA PHE A 62 9.14 -1.36 -9.19
C PHE A 62 8.96 -0.47 -10.41
N ASN A 63 8.73 0.84 -10.25
CA ASN A 63 8.66 1.78 -11.37
C ASN A 63 10.03 2.04 -12.03
N ALA A 64 11.13 1.92 -11.29
CA ALA A 64 12.47 2.10 -11.83
C ALA A 64 13.01 0.84 -12.54
N ILE A 65 12.51 -0.34 -12.17
CA ILE A 65 12.94 -1.63 -12.75
C ILE A 65 12.06 -2.06 -13.94
N LEU A 66 10.79 -1.65 -13.98
CA LEU A 66 9.76 -2.14 -14.92
C LEU A 66 9.01 -0.99 -15.59
#